data_AF-A0A7J4J196-F1
#
_entry.id   AF-A0A7J4J196-F1
#
_cell.length_a   1.000
_cell.length_b   1.000
_cell.length_c   1.000
_cell.angle_alpha   90.00
_cell.angle_beta   90.00
_cell.angle_gamma   90.00
#
_symmetry.space_group_name_H-M   'P 1'
#
loop_
_entity.id
_entity.type
_entity.pdbx_description
1 polymer ?
#
loop_
_entity_poly.entity_id
_entity_poly.type
_entity_poly.pdbx_seq_one_letter_code
_entity_poly.pdbx_strand_id
1 'polypeptide(L)'
;NSSTYHAHADFKLILDGQSFDFNKSEYMSMPYRELSEKAHMHDYNPNVLHFHNKDATLEDFFSSIGMLASKECIDTNTTAYCAGNGKELAVYVNGGKNSAMFDYRPKDLDKILVYYGTGGPGGGDFNSLTNEACIYSKKCPVPEGFVLPQESCSGAEPCRLDKAP
;
A
#
# COMPACT_ATOMS: atom_id res chain seq x y z
N ASN A 1 5.37 2.86 26.61
CA ASN A 1 5.38 4.05 25.74
C ASN A 1 5.24 3.56 24.31
N SER A 2 4.01 3.24 23.88
CA SER A 2 3.71 2.78 22.52
C SER A 2 3.24 3.99 21.73
N SER A 3 4.18 4.70 21.12
CA SER A 3 3.85 5.59 20.01
C SER A 3 3.49 4.67 18.85
N THR A 4 2.20 4.37 18.67
CA THR A 4 1.74 3.55 17.55
C THR A 4 2.10 4.32 16.27
N TYR A 5 2.98 3.77 15.46
CA TYR A 5 3.34 4.40 14.19
C TYR A 5 2.19 4.17 13.23
N HIS A 6 1.68 5.23 12.62
CA HIS A 6 0.68 5.15 11.57
C HIS A 6 1.15 5.98 10.39
N ALA A 7 1.25 5.36 9.23
CA ALA A 7 1.50 6.04 7.97
C ALA A 7 0.51 5.55 6.92
N HIS A 8 0.00 6.49 6.13
CA HIS A 8 -0.84 6.21 4.99
C HIS A 8 -0.12 6.63 3.71
N ALA A 9 -0.17 5.80 2.68
CA ALA A 9 0.44 6.11 1.38
C ALA A 9 -0.51 5.77 0.24
N ASP A 10 -0.67 6.67 -0.72
CA ASP A 10 -1.43 6.40 -1.94
C ASP A 10 -0.64 5.41 -2.80
N PHE A 11 -1.31 4.40 -3.33
CA PHE A 11 -0.64 3.27 -3.96
C PHE A 11 -1.34 2.77 -5.22
N LYS A 12 -0.51 2.40 -6.20
CA LYS A 12 -0.91 1.69 -7.41
C LYS A 12 0.12 0.61 -7.75
N LEU A 13 -0.39 -0.54 -8.20
CA LEU A 13 0.37 -1.54 -8.93
C LEU A 13 -0.13 -1.57 -10.38
N ILE A 14 0.78 -1.43 -11.34
CA ILE A 14 0.49 -1.52 -12.77
C ILE A 14 1.29 -2.67 -13.36
N LEU A 15 0.60 -3.61 -13.99
CA LEU A 15 1.18 -4.79 -14.62
C LEU A 15 0.78 -4.79 -16.10
N ASP A 16 1.76 -4.66 -16.99
CA ASP A 16 1.57 -4.60 -18.45
C ASP A 16 0.51 -3.57 -18.90
N GLY A 17 0.54 -2.39 -18.27
CA GLY A 17 -0.39 -1.29 -18.56
C GLY A 17 -1.76 -1.43 -17.94
N GLN A 18 -2.01 -2.47 -17.13
CA GLN A 18 -3.26 -2.66 -16.39
C GLN A 18 -3.06 -2.38 -14.90
N SER A 19 -3.92 -1.54 -14.32
CA SER A 19 -3.96 -1.38 -12.86
C SER A 19 -4.42 -2.67 -12.21
N PHE A 20 -3.66 -3.16 -11.24
CA PHE A 20 -4.06 -4.28 -10.41
C PHE A 20 -5.26 -3.88 -9.54
N ASP A 21 -6.26 -4.75 -9.47
CA ASP A 21 -7.49 -4.50 -8.73
C ASP A 21 -7.35 -5.02 -7.29
N PHE A 22 -7.08 -4.08 -6.37
CA PHE A 22 -7.05 -4.35 -4.94
C PHE A 22 -8.43 -4.28 -4.27
N ASN A 23 -9.51 -4.00 -5.01
CA ASN A 23 -10.87 -3.89 -4.47
C ASN A 23 -11.52 -5.27 -4.23
N LYS A 24 -10.80 -6.14 -3.52
CA LYS A 24 -11.23 -7.50 -3.18
C LYS A 24 -10.97 -7.75 -1.71
N SER A 25 -11.88 -8.47 -1.07
CA SER A 25 -11.81 -8.78 0.36
C SER A 25 -10.60 -9.62 0.76
N GLU A 26 -9.94 -10.30 -0.19
CA GLU A 26 -8.70 -11.03 0.05
C GLU A 26 -7.48 -10.13 0.30
N TYR A 27 -7.52 -8.86 -0.11
CA TYR A 27 -6.44 -7.88 0.07
C TYR A 27 -6.72 -6.85 1.16
N MET A 28 -7.88 -6.91 1.80
CA MET A 28 -8.32 -5.94 2.80
C MET A 28 -8.32 -6.56 4.20
N SER A 29 -7.78 -5.82 5.17
CA SER A 29 -8.05 -6.11 6.58
C SER A 29 -9.52 -5.79 6.90
N MET A 30 -10.14 -6.64 7.71
CA MET A 30 -11.52 -6.50 8.17
C MET A 30 -11.53 -6.61 9.70
N PRO A 31 -12.56 -6.10 10.41
CA PRO A 31 -12.63 -6.17 11.88
C PRO A 31 -12.46 -7.57 12.48
N TYR A 32 -12.80 -8.61 11.72
CA TYR A 32 -12.71 -10.02 12.13
C TYR A 32 -11.58 -10.79 11.42
N ARG A 33 -10.76 -10.12 10.61
CA ARG A 33 -9.67 -10.70 9.84
C ARG A 33 -8.62 -9.63 9.52
N GLU A 34 -7.66 -9.46 10.42
CA GLU A 34 -6.47 -8.66 10.16
C GLU A 34 -5.49 -9.47 9.29
N LEU A 35 -5.06 -8.91 8.16
CA LEU A 35 -4.11 -9.59 7.27
C LEU A 35 -2.67 -9.49 7.76
N SER A 36 -2.33 -8.40 8.47
CA SER A 36 -1.00 -8.17 9.02
C SER A 36 -1.01 -7.04 10.03
N GLU A 37 -0.33 -7.27 11.15
CA GLU A 37 -0.06 -6.28 12.21
C GLU A 37 0.96 -5.20 11.78
N LYS A 38 1.58 -5.33 10.60
CA LYS A 38 2.60 -4.39 10.12
C LYS A 38 2.10 -3.44 9.05
N ALA A 39 1.44 -3.97 8.02
CA ALA A 39 1.07 -3.24 6.81
C ALA A 39 -0.07 -3.95 6.09
N HIS A 40 -1.06 -3.20 5.58
CA HIS A 40 -2.18 -3.72 4.79
C HIS A 40 -2.83 -2.61 3.95
N MET A 41 -3.79 -2.95 3.08
CA MET A 41 -4.67 -1.95 2.46
C MET A 41 -5.59 -1.34 3.51
N HIS A 42 -5.72 -0.02 3.51
CA HIS A 42 -6.59 0.72 4.41
C HIS A 42 -8.05 0.29 4.23
N ASP A 43 -8.79 0.19 5.33
CA ASP A 43 -10.12 -0.41 5.42
C ASP A 43 -11.05 0.03 4.28
N TYR A 44 -11.41 -0.92 3.41
CA TYR A 44 -12.27 -0.73 2.23
C TYR A 44 -11.77 0.27 1.18
N ASN A 45 -10.51 0.70 1.25
CA ASN A 45 -9.90 1.60 0.29
C ASN A 45 -8.76 0.91 -0.49
N PRO A 46 -8.96 0.58 -1.78
CA PRO A 46 -7.96 -0.10 -2.59
C PRO A 46 -6.79 0.80 -3.04
N ASN A 47 -6.82 2.09 -2.71
CA ASN A 47 -5.83 3.07 -3.14
C ASN A 47 -4.86 3.48 -2.03
N VAL A 48 -5.10 3.11 -0.77
CA VAL A 48 -4.32 3.59 0.37
C VAL A 48 -3.71 2.41 1.11
N LEU A 49 -2.39 2.40 1.23
CA LEU A 49 -1.68 1.51 2.13
C LEU A 49 -1.67 2.10 3.54
N HIS A 50 -1.80 1.24 4.53
CA HIS A 50 -1.76 1.56 5.95
C HIS A 50 -0.64 0.78 6.63
N PHE A 51 0.22 1.48 7.37
CA PHE A 51 1.38 0.91 8.07
C PHE A 51 1.31 1.18 9.57
N HIS A 52 1.45 0.12 10.36
CA HIS A 52 1.48 0.15 11.83
C HIS A 52 2.91 0.17 12.42
N ASN A 53 3.92 0.02 11.56
CA ASN A 53 5.31 -0.09 11.96
C ASN A 53 6.21 0.75 11.03
N LYS A 54 7.03 1.62 11.61
CA LYS A 54 8.00 2.47 10.89
C LYS A 54 9.06 1.68 10.11
N ASP A 55 9.25 0.42 10.50
CA ASP A 55 10.22 -0.48 9.93
C ASP A 55 9.60 -1.41 8.87
N ALA A 56 8.28 -1.34 8.67
CA ALA A 56 7.59 -2.10 7.63
C ALA A 56 8.00 -1.62 6.23
N THR A 57 8.26 -2.58 5.35
CA THR A 57 8.64 -2.33 3.96
C THR A 57 7.48 -2.55 2.99
N LEU A 58 7.67 -2.21 1.71
CA LEU A 58 6.73 -2.63 0.66
C LEU A 58 6.67 -4.15 0.51
N GLU A 59 7.76 -4.86 0.76
CA GLU A 59 7.77 -6.34 0.81
C GLU A 59 6.88 -6.88 1.95
N ASP A 60 6.92 -6.27 3.15
CA ASP A 60 6.01 -6.62 4.23
C ASP A 60 4.53 -6.43 3.80
N PHE A 61 4.22 -5.38 3.04
CA PHE A 61 2.89 -5.20 2.48
C PHE A 61 2.51 -6.31 1.49
N PHE A 62 3.33 -6.61 0.47
CA PHE A 62 2.99 -7.67 -0.48
C PHE A 62 2.80 -9.02 0.21
N SER A 63 3.67 -9.33 1.19
CA SER A 63 3.57 -10.55 1.99
C SER A 63 2.26 -10.61 2.79
N SER A 64 1.77 -9.47 3.30
CA SER A 64 0.50 -9.42 4.07
C SER A 64 -0.72 -9.86 3.26
N ILE A 65 -0.70 -9.59 1.94
CA ILE A 65 -1.77 -9.95 1.01
C ILE A 65 -1.47 -11.26 0.26
N GLY A 66 -0.50 -12.03 0.76
CA GLY A 66 -0.10 -13.31 0.22
C GLY A 66 0.73 -13.26 -1.06
N MET A 67 1.16 -12.09 -1.53
CA MET A 67 2.00 -11.94 -2.71
C MET A 67 3.48 -11.99 -2.35
N LEU A 68 4.33 -12.32 -3.32
CA LEU A 68 5.79 -12.24 -3.16
C LEU A 68 6.33 -11.13 -4.04
N ALA A 69 7.22 -10.31 -3.50
CA ALA A 69 7.89 -9.25 -4.25
C ALA A 69 9.40 -9.29 -3.97
N SER A 70 10.19 -9.36 -5.03
CA SER A 70 11.65 -9.25 -5.02
C SER A 70 12.10 -8.16 -5.98
N LYS A 71 13.38 -7.81 -5.99
CA LYS A 71 13.93 -6.80 -6.91
C LYS A 71 13.66 -7.12 -8.38
N GLU A 72 13.49 -8.40 -8.70
CA GLU A 72 13.32 -8.90 -10.05
C GLU A 72 11.88 -9.27 -10.38
N CYS A 73 11.04 -9.67 -9.42
CA CYS A 73 9.72 -10.23 -9.70
C CYS A 73 8.63 -9.80 -8.71
N ILE A 74 7.38 -9.74 -9.20
CA ILE A 74 6.18 -9.78 -8.36
C ILE A 74 5.38 -11.04 -8.70
N ASP A 75 5.05 -11.86 -7.71
CA ASP A 75 4.14 -13.00 -7.83
C ASP A 75 2.79 -12.65 -7.19
N THR A 76 1.74 -12.60 -8.00
CA THR A 76 0.37 -12.31 -7.55
C THR A 76 -0.39 -13.56 -7.08
N ASN A 77 0.31 -14.66 -6.79
CA ASN A 77 -0.20 -16.04 -6.59
C ASN A 77 -0.80 -16.71 -7.82
N THR A 78 -1.10 -15.93 -8.86
CA THR A 78 -1.66 -16.42 -10.12
C THR A 78 -0.67 -16.28 -11.26
N THR A 79 0.20 -15.28 -11.22
CA THR A 79 1.15 -14.98 -12.28
C THR A 79 2.38 -14.28 -11.68
N ALA A 80 3.55 -14.69 -12.16
CA ALA A 80 4.81 -14.03 -11.84
C ALA A 80 5.18 -13.04 -12.95
N TYR A 81 5.49 -11.81 -12.55
CA TYR A 81 5.86 -10.69 -13.40
C TYR A 81 7.34 -10.34 -13.12
N CYS A 82 8.23 -10.89 -13.94
CA CYS A 82 9.68 -10.81 -13.73
C CYS A 82 10.38 -9.93 -14.77
N ALA A 83 11.25 -9.05 -14.30
CA ALA A 83 12.09 -8.21 -15.15
C ALA A 83 12.96 -9.06 -16.09
N GLY A 84 13.17 -8.58 -17.31
CA GLY A 84 13.85 -9.30 -18.39
C GLY A 84 13.02 -9.33 -19.67
N ASN A 85 13.62 -9.77 -20.78
CA ASN A 85 12.94 -9.86 -22.09
C ASN A 85 12.26 -8.54 -22.54
N GLY A 86 12.85 -7.39 -22.20
CA GLY A 86 12.30 -6.06 -22.50
C GLY A 86 11.19 -5.59 -21.55
N LYS A 87 10.94 -6.32 -20.46
CA LYS A 87 10.11 -5.91 -19.32
C LYS A 87 10.97 -5.36 -18.20
N GLU A 88 10.49 -4.28 -17.59
CA GLU A 88 11.10 -3.64 -16.44
C GLU A 88 10.14 -3.74 -15.25
N LEU A 89 10.69 -4.02 -14.06
CA LEU A 89 10.02 -3.85 -12.78
C LEU A 89 10.66 -2.68 -12.05
N ALA A 90 9.86 -1.71 -11.60
CA ALA A 90 10.35 -0.53 -10.91
C ALA A 90 9.37 -0.01 -9.87
N VAL A 91 9.92 0.57 -8.81
CA VAL A 91 9.16 1.30 -7.79
C VAL A 91 9.43 2.79 -7.98
N TYR A 92 8.37 3.58 -7.97
CA TYR A 92 8.42 5.04 -8.00
C TYR A 92 7.77 5.59 -6.74
N VAL A 93 8.43 6.56 -6.12
CA VAL A 93 7.95 7.25 -4.91
C VAL A 93 7.94 8.73 -5.21
N ASN A 94 6.77 9.37 -5.03
CA ASN A 94 6.56 10.80 -5.28
C ASN A 94 7.03 11.23 -6.68
N GLY A 95 6.80 10.36 -7.68
CA GLY A 95 7.17 10.57 -9.08
C GLY A 95 8.62 10.22 -9.44
N GLY A 96 9.49 9.95 -8.46
CA GLY A 96 10.88 9.58 -8.68
C GLY A 96 11.11 8.08 -8.61
N LYS A 97 11.92 7.51 -9.52
CA LYS A 97 12.33 6.11 -9.45
C LYS A 97 13.14 5.86 -8.17
N ASN A 98 12.78 4.82 -7.43
CA ASN A 98 13.37 4.49 -6.14
C ASN A 98 14.22 3.22 -6.24
N SER A 99 15.51 3.33 -5.89
CA SER A 99 16.46 2.21 -5.95
C SER A 99 16.29 1.19 -4.82
N ALA A 100 15.60 1.54 -3.73
CA ALA A 100 15.33 0.61 -2.64
C ALA A 100 14.34 -0.50 -3.03
N MET A 101 13.57 -0.32 -4.12
CA MET A 101 12.57 -1.29 -4.58
C MET A 101 11.63 -1.68 -3.43
N PHE A 102 11.47 -2.98 -3.16
CA PHE A 102 10.57 -3.48 -2.12
C PHE A 102 11.15 -3.39 -0.70
N ASP A 103 12.46 -3.10 -0.55
CA ASP A 103 13.10 -2.77 0.74
C ASP A 103 12.72 -1.35 1.21
N TYR A 104 12.01 -0.56 0.38
CA TYR A 104 11.57 0.79 0.72
C TYR A 104 10.62 0.77 1.91
N ARG A 105 10.79 1.74 2.82
CA ARG A 105 9.92 1.98 3.98
C ARG A 105 9.02 3.18 3.70
N PRO A 106 7.73 2.96 3.41
CA PRO A 106 6.80 4.04 3.10
C PRO A 106 6.69 5.06 4.23
N LYS A 107 6.63 6.33 3.83
CA LYS A 107 6.39 7.46 4.72
C LYS A 107 4.95 7.93 4.56
N ASP A 108 4.48 8.58 5.61
CA ASP A 108 3.15 9.15 5.60
C ASP A 108 2.98 10.19 4.47
N LEU A 109 1.89 10.06 3.72
CA LEU A 109 1.54 10.78 2.49
C LEU A 109 2.37 10.48 1.24
N ASP A 110 3.18 9.42 1.23
CA ASP A 110 3.86 9.03 0.01
C ASP A 110 2.86 8.62 -1.09
N LYS A 111 3.24 8.92 -2.34
CA LYS A 111 2.60 8.39 -3.55
C LYS A 111 3.48 7.32 -4.15
N ILE A 112 3.03 6.08 -4.15
CA ILE A 112 3.83 4.91 -4.53
C ILE A 112 3.23 4.26 -5.76
N LEU A 113 4.02 4.18 -6.83
CA LEU A 113 3.68 3.42 -8.03
C LEU A 113 4.66 2.27 -8.18
N VAL A 114 4.14 1.04 -8.20
CA VAL A 114 4.88 -0.14 -8.62
C VAL A 114 4.47 -0.44 -10.05
N TYR A 115 5.45 -0.50 -10.95
CA TYR A 115 5.22 -0.65 -12.38
C TYR A 115 5.99 -1.86 -12.91
N TYR A 116 5.28 -2.72 -13.63
CA TYR A 116 5.82 -3.76 -14.47
C TYR A 116 5.34 -3.58 -15.91
N GLY A 117 6.25 -3.54 -16.88
CA GLY A 117 5.85 -3.40 -18.28
C GLY A 117 7.01 -3.14 -19.22
N THR A 118 6.68 -2.92 -20.50
CA THR A 118 7.66 -2.50 -21.51
C THR A 118 7.73 -0.99 -21.56
N GLY A 119 8.93 -0.43 -21.38
CA GLY A 119 9.11 1.01 -21.19
C GLY A 119 8.87 1.41 -19.73
N GLY A 120 8.93 2.72 -19.46
CA GLY A 120 8.59 3.28 -18.16
C GLY A 120 7.11 3.66 -18.06
N PRO A 121 6.62 3.96 -16.84
CA PRO A 121 5.26 4.48 -16.65
C PRO A 121 5.06 5.81 -17.39
N GLY A 122 3.88 5.98 -17.96
CA GLY A 122 3.46 7.22 -18.60
C GLY A 122 2.92 8.23 -17.60
N GLY A 123 2.70 9.48 -18.03
CA GLY A 123 2.08 10.51 -17.19
C GLY A 123 0.70 10.12 -16.66
N GLY A 124 -0.07 9.34 -17.43
CA GLY A 124 -1.37 8.81 -17.01
C GLY A 124 -1.29 7.86 -15.81
N ASP A 125 -0.20 7.09 -15.70
CA ASP A 125 0.02 6.15 -14.60
C ASP A 125 0.22 6.92 -13.29
N PHE A 126 1.06 7.96 -13.31
CA PHE A 126 1.27 8.84 -12.15
C PHE A 126 0.02 9.63 -11.78
N ASN A 127 -0.73 10.11 -12.77
CA ASN A 127 -1.97 10.85 -12.55
C ASN A 127 -3.09 9.96 -11.98
N SER A 128 -2.96 8.63 -12.06
CA SER A 128 -3.93 7.69 -11.51
C SER A 128 -3.78 7.47 -9.99
N LEU A 129 -2.69 7.95 -9.38
CA LEU A 129 -2.51 7.94 -7.93
C LEU A 129 -3.41 8.99 -7.28
N THR A 130 -4.18 8.56 -6.27
CA THR A 130 -5.09 9.42 -5.50
C THR A 130 -4.30 10.31 -4.53
N ASN A 131 -5.01 11.15 -3.77
CA ASN A 131 -4.50 11.88 -2.61
C ASN A 131 -5.31 11.51 -1.35
N GLU A 132 -5.77 10.26 -1.28
CA GLU A 132 -6.69 9.82 -0.23
C GLU A 132 -5.96 9.55 1.09
N ALA A 133 -4.68 9.21 1.04
CA ALA A 133 -3.86 9.03 2.24
C ALA A 133 -3.91 10.22 3.21
N CYS A 134 -4.04 11.47 2.70
CA CYS A 134 -4.11 12.64 3.57
C CYS A 134 -5.38 12.70 4.43
N ILE A 135 -6.47 12.06 3.99
CA ILE A 135 -7.73 12.02 4.71
C ILE A 135 -7.54 11.17 5.96
N TYR A 136 -6.98 9.96 5.79
CA TYR A 136 -6.71 9.02 6.87
C TYR A 136 -5.60 9.50 7.82
N SER A 137 -4.60 10.20 7.30
CA SER A 137 -3.59 10.86 8.13
C SER A 137 -4.08 12.15 8.79
N LYS A 138 -5.35 12.54 8.60
CA LYS A 138 -5.97 13.76 9.17
C LYS A 138 -5.22 15.04 8.79
N LYS A 139 -4.58 15.05 7.61
CA LYS A 139 -3.78 16.16 7.07
C LYS A 139 -4.50 16.95 5.98
N CYS A 140 -5.67 16.48 5.53
CA CYS A 140 -6.56 17.22 4.65
C CYS A 140 -8.02 17.06 5.08
N PRO A 141 -8.93 17.93 4.58
CA PRO A 141 -10.34 17.87 4.93
C PRO A 141 -10.98 16.53 4.52
N VAL A 142 -11.80 15.98 5.41
CA VAL A 142 -12.68 14.86 5.08
C VAL A 142 -13.77 15.36 4.12
N PRO A 143 -13.98 14.73 2.96
CA PRO A 143 -15.04 15.12 2.04
C PRO A 143 -16.41 15.11 2.72
N GLU A 144 -17.29 16.04 2.32
CA GLU A 144 -18.65 16.10 2.85
C GLU A 144 -19.39 14.77 2.60
N GLY A 145 -20.03 14.22 3.64
CA GLY A 145 -20.72 12.93 3.57
C GLY A 145 -19.81 11.70 3.69
N PHE A 146 -18.48 11.85 3.75
CA PHE A 146 -17.57 10.75 4.03
C PHE A 146 -17.45 10.50 5.52
N VAL A 147 -17.77 9.29 5.97
CA VAL A 147 -17.56 8.85 7.35
C VAL A 147 -16.26 8.08 7.39
N LEU A 148 -15.26 8.63 8.08
CA LEU A 148 -14.01 7.90 8.31
C LEU A 148 -14.35 6.62 9.09
N PRO A 149 -13.91 5.43 8.60
CA PRO A 149 -14.01 4.24 9.42
C PRO A 149 -13.27 4.51 10.74
N GLN A 150 -13.80 3.94 11.83
CA GLN A 150 -13.06 3.96 13.08
C GLN A 150 -11.82 3.09 12.88
N GLU A 151 -10.70 3.70 12.55
CA GLU A 151 -9.41 3.06 12.65
C GLU A 151 -9.25 2.69 14.13
N SER A 152 -9.26 1.39 14.43
CA SER A 152 -9.11 0.86 15.80
C SER A 152 -7.81 1.31 16.49
N CYS A 153 -6.98 2.12 15.83
CA CYS A 153 -5.68 2.60 16.31
C CYS A 153 -5.37 4.06 15.91
N SER A 154 -6.34 4.95 15.65
CA SER A 154 -6.02 6.34 15.29
C SER A 154 -5.46 7.18 16.45
N GLY A 155 -4.15 7.14 16.66
CA GLY A 155 -3.31 8.20 17.25
C GLY A 155 -3.57 8.68 18.69
N ALA A 156 -4.63 8.24 19.38
CA ALA A 156 -4.96 8.68 20.74
C ALA A 156 -5.16 7.55 21.75
N GLU A 157 -5.41 6.31 21.30
CA GLU A 157 -5.54 5.15 22.17
C GLU A 157 -4.51 4.07 21.81
N PRO A 158 -3.79 3.51 22.81
CA PRO A 158 -2.87 2.40 22.56
C PRO A 158 -3.65 1.19 22.06
N CYS A 159 -3.18 0.58 20.97
CA CYS A 159 -3.74 -0.63 20.36
C CYS A 159 -4.15 -1.63 21.45
N ARG A 160 -5.46 -1.75 21.70
CA ARG A 160 -6.00 -2.95 22.31
C ARG A 160 -6.29 -3.89 21.15
N LEU A 161 -5.33 -4.76 20.86
CA LEU A 161 -5.70 -6.06 20.35
C LEU A 161 -6.60 -6.65 21.45
N ASP A 162 -7.91 -6.61 21.23
CA ASP A 162 -8.80 -7.39 22.06
C ASP A 162 -8.29 -8.82 21.95
N LYS A 163 -7.67 -9.31 23.02
CA LYS A 163 -7.40 -10.73 23.17
C LYS A 163 -8.73 -11.40 22.94
N ALA A 164 -8.84 -12.11 21.82
CA ALA A 164 -9.97 -13.01 21.61
C ALA A 164 -10.09 -13.93 22.85
N PRO A 165 -11.31 -14.22 23.32
CA PRO A 165 -11.56 -15.00 24.52
C PRO A 165 -10.98 -16.42 24.44
#